data_AF-A0A820L2L4-F1
#
_entry.id   AF-A0A820L2L4-F1
#
_cell.length_a   1.000
_cell.length_b   1.000
_cell.length_c   1.000
_cell.angle_alpha   90.00
_cell.angle_beta   90.00
_cell.angle_gamma   90.00
#
_symmetry.space_group_name_H-M   'P 1'
#
loop_
_entity.id
_entity.type
_entity.pdbx_description
1 polymer ?
#
loop_
_entity_poly.entity_id
_entity_poly.type
_entity_poly.pdbx_seq_one_letter_code
_entity_poly.pdbx_strand_id
1 'polypeptide(L)'
;EQLCIVKYDSGSGYKYNPPSYQCYNPTYSVCFNNSLCGYPSRLCNQRCLRYNQACINNVTVCNFTNGYSYYQAGRVESCNGMCYDSATQQCINGAIQCINNCSGVCYDSSSQQCFNGTLCSLSEQLCIVKYDSGSGYKYNPPSYQCYNPTYS
;
A
#
# COMPACT_ATOMS: atom_id res chain seq x y z
N GLU A 1 29.96 -14.71 14.96
CA GLU A 1 29.18 -13.45 14.97
C GLU A 1 29.98 -12.36 14.26
N GLN A 2 29.32 -11.33 13.75
CA GLN A 2 29.96 -10.18 13.09
C GLN A 2 29.50 -8.88 13.73
N LEU A 3 30.33 -7.82 13.67
CA LEU A 3 30.00 -6.51 14.21
C LEU A 3 29.44 -5.58 13.13
N CYS A 4 28.33 -4.91 13.41
CA CYS A 4 27.75 -3.86 12.58
C CYS A 4 27.78 -2.52 13.30
N ILE A 5 28.23 -1.48 12.60
CA ILE A 5 28.12 -0.09 13.05
C ILE A 5 26.81 0.47 12.50
N VAL A 6 25.79 0.50 13.35
CA VAL A 6 24.43 0.92 13.02
C VAL A 6 24.29 2.42 13.25
N LYS A 7 24.15 3.17 12.16
CA LYS A 7 23.82 4.60 12.17
C LYS A 7 22.36 4.85 11.87
N TYR A 8 21.67 3.91 11.23
CA TYR A 8 20.26 4.05 10.88
C TYR A 8 19.47 2.81 11.31
N ASP A 9 18.32 3.04 11.92
CA ASP A 9 17.34 1.99 12.17
C ASP A 9 16.80 1.48 10.83
N SER A 10 16.81 0.17 10.62
CA SER A 10 16.40 -0.43 9.34
C SER A 10 14.88 -0.35 9.12
N GLY A 11 14.09 -0.32 10.19
CA GLY A 11 12.64 -0.23 10.13
C GLY A 11 12.15 1.17 9.78
N SER A 12 12.54 2.16 10.58
CA SER A 12 12.07 3.55 10.54
C SER A 12 12.97 4.48 9.73
N GLY A 13 14.24 4.14 9.54
CA GLY A 13 15.25 5.05 9.00
C GLY A 13 15.75 6.10 10.00
N TYR A 14 15.39 5.99 11.28
CA TYR A 14 15.87 6.88 12.33
C TYR A 14 17.40 6.87 12.42
N LYS A 15 18.02 8.05 12.54
CA LYS A 15 19.48 8.17 12.64
C LYS A 15 19.92 8.15 14.10
N TYR A 16 20.75 7.18 14.46
CA TYR A 16 21.40 7.10 15.77
C TYR A 16 22.56 8.09 15.88
N ASN A 17 22.61 8.81 17.00
CA ASN A 17 23.74 9.66 17.38
C ASN A 17 23.94 9.60 18.91
N PRO A 18 25.00 8.92 19.41
CA PRO A 18 26.09 8.27 18.68
C PRO A 18 25.63 6.99 17.93
N PRO A 19 26.45 6.45 17.00
CA PRO A 19 26.17 5.18 16.34
C PRO A 19 26.09 4.03 17.35
N SER A 20 25.21 3.06 17.07
CA SER A 20 25.10 1.84 17.85
C SER A 20 26.02 0.75 17.29
N TYR A 21 26.65 -0.04 18.15
CA TYR A 21 27.50 -1.16 17.78
C TYR A 21 26.77 -2.45 18.14
N GLN A 22 26.47 -3.28 17.14
CA GLN A 22 25.64 -4.47 17.33
C GLN A 22 26.31 -5.69 16.72
N CYS A 23 26.45 -6.75 17.53
CA CYS A 23 26.80 -8.07 17.03
C CYS A 23 25.59 -8.69 16.34
N TYR A 24 25.81 -9.36 15.21
CA TYR A 24 24.75 -10.04 14.48
C TYR A 24 25.20 -11.40 13.93
N ASN A 25 24.21 -12.24 13.65
CA ASN A 25 24.41 -13.53 13.02
C ASN A 25 24.17 -13.39 11.51
N PRO A 26 25.19 -13.63 10.65
CA PRO A 26 25.07 -13.49 9.20
C PRO A 26 24.06 -14.48 8.57
N THR A 27 23.67 -15.55 9.28
CA THR A 27 22.61 -16.47 8.85
C THR A 27 21.23 -15.79 8.82
N TYR A 28 20.99 -14.82 9.71
CA TYR A 28 19.67 -14.20 9.90
C TYR A 28 19.64 -12.70 9.63
N SER A 29 20.80 -12.06 9.47
CA SER A 29 20.88 -10.61 9.30
C SER A 29 22.11 -10.23 8.50
N VAL A 30 22.04 -9.05 7.88
CA VAL A 30 23.15 -8.45 7.14
C VAL A 30 23.33 -7.00 7.59
N CYS A 31 24.58 -6.59 7.75
CA CYS A 31 24.93 -5.19 7.95
C CYS A 31 25.15 -4.53 6.59
N PHE A 32 24.28 -3.61 6.21
CA PHE A 32 24.36 -2.93 4.93
C PHE A 32 24.19 -1.42 5.09
N ASN A 33 25.14 -0.62 4.57
CA ASN A 33 25.13 0.85 4.65
C ASN A 33 24.80 1.41 6.05
N ASN A 34 25.45 0.86 7.08
CA ASN A 34 25.22 1.23 8.48
C ASN A 34 23.80 0.96 9.01
N SER A 35 23.12 -0.03 8.43
CA SER A 35 21.84 -0.55 8.92
C SER A 35 21.94 -2.06 9.12
N LEU A 36 21.36 -2.58 10.20
CA LEU A 36 21.24 -4.02 10.45
C LEU A 36 19.87 -4.52 10.03
N CYS A 37 19.82 -5.52 9.15
CA CYS A 37 18.61 -5.85 8.40
C CYS A 37 18.40 -7.36 8.40
N GLY A 38 17.16 -7.80 8.60
CA GLY A 38 16.80 -9.22 8.56
C GLY A 38 17.07 -9.83 7.19
N TYR A 39 17.80 -10.94 7.14
CA TYR A 39 18.13 -11.67 5.92
C TYR A 39 17.33 -12.98 5.86
N PRO A 40 16.81 -13.38 4.68
CA PRO A 40 16.78 -12.66 3.41
C PRO A 40 15.61 -11.67 3.27
N SER A 41 14.65 -11.70 4.19
CA SER A 41 13.32 -11.07 4.03
C SER A 41 13.31 -9.54 4.00
N ARG A 42 14.33 -8.86 4.53
CA ARG A 42 14.41 -7.39 4.58
C ARG A 42 15.53 -6.83 3.71
N LEU A 43 16.06 -7.63 2.79
CA LEU A 43 17.05 -7.19 1.81
C LEU A 43 16.40 -7.16 0.43
N CYS A 44 16.55 -6.06 -0.29
CA CYS A 44 16.07 -5.89 -1.65
C CYS A 44 17.05 -5.07 -2.46
N ASN A 45 17.53 -5.58 -3.59
CA ASN A 45 18.51 -4.89 -4.44
C ASN A 45 19.64 -4.21 -3.63
N GLN A 46 20.25 -4.98 -2.72
CA GLN A 46 21.29 -4.48 -1.82
C GLN A 46 20.85 -3.26 -0.99
N ARG A 47 19.61 -3.24 -0.51
CA ARG A 47 19.10 -2.22 0.40
C ARG A 47 18.22 -2.86 1.45
N CYS A 48 18.29 -2.32 2.65
CA CYS A 48 17.39 -2.69 3.72
C CYS A 48 15.99 -2.11 3.51
N LEU A 49 15.00 -2.98 3.51
CA LEU A 49 13.58 -2.60 3.44
C LEU A 49 13.13 -2.01 4.77
N ARG A 50 12.39 -0.90 4.68
CA ARG A 50 11.63 -0.32 5.80
C ARG A 50 10.41 -1.16 6.13
N TYR A 51 9.78 -0.86 7.27
CA TYR A 51 8.56 -1.57 7.70
C TYR A 51 7.43 -1.48 6.67
N ASN A 52 7.37 -0.37 5.93
CA ASN A 52 6.36 -0.10 4.93
C ASN A 52 6.80 -0.40 3.51
N GLN A 53 7.84 -1.24 3.35
CA GLN A 53 8.38 -1.61 2.06
C GLN A 53 8.33 -3.11 1.84
N ALA A 54 8.13 -3.50 0.58
CA ALA A 54 8.29 -4.88 0.12
C ALA A 54 9.24 -4.94 -1.07
N CYS A 55 9.89 -6.09 -1.23
CA CYS A 55 10.70 -6.39 -2.39
C CYS A 55 9.93 -7.28 -3.34
N ILE A 56 9.73 -6.81 -4.56
CA ILE A 56 9.09 -7.56 -5.62
C ILE A 56 10.17 -8.00 -6.61
N ASN A 57 10.18 -9.30 -6.91
CA ASN A 57 11.14 -9.94 -7.83
C ASN A 57 12.62 -9.68 -7.48
N ASN A 58 12.95 -9.49 -6.20
CA ASN A 58 14.29 -9.17 -5.70
C ASN A 58 14.92 -7.87 -6.26
N VAL A 59 14.15 -7.04 -6.97
CA VAL A 59 14.64 -5.85 -7.69
C VAL A 59 13.87 -4.59 -7.29
N THR A 60 12.54 -4.67 -7.26
CA THR A 60 11.68 -3.48 -7.13
C THR A 60 11.26 -3.30 -5.68
N VAL A 61 11.51 -2.11 -5.13
CA VAL A 61 11.05 -1.73 -3.78
C VAL A 61 9.70 -1.02 -3.88
N CYS A 62 8.66 -1.61 -3.32
CA CYS A 62 7.32 -1.02 -3.25
C CYS A 62 7.11 -0.36 -1.90
N ASN A 63 6.61 0.88 -1.88
CA ASN A 63 6.24 1.59 -0.66
C ASN A 63 4.73 1.45 -0.42
N PHE A 64 4.34 1.25 0.83
CA PHE A 64 2.95 1.17 1.27
C PHE A 64 2.66 2.23 2.32
N THR A 65 1.42 2.72 2.36
CA THR A 65 1.01 3.69 3.38
C THR A 65 0.83 3.03 4.74
N ASN A 66 0.17 1.87 4.77
CA ASN A 66 -0.21 1.19 6.01
C ASN A 66 0.75 0.06 6.41
N GLY A 67 1.79 -0.21 5.64
CA GLY A 67 2.69 -1.35 5.84
C GLY A 67 2.34 -2.55 4.96
N TYR A 68 3.36 -3.34 4.59
CA TYR A 68 3.17 -4.48 3.68
C TYR A 68 2.37 -5.63 4.30
N SER A 69 2.38 -5.79 5.62
CA SER A 69 1.68 -6.86 6.34
C SER A 69 0.15 -6.85 6.13
N TYR A 70 -0.41 -5.74 5.65
CA TYR A 70 -1.84 -5.63 5.34
C TYR A 70 -2.20 -6.18 3.95
N TYR A 71 -1.21 -6.53 3.13
CA TYR A 71 -1.41 -7.06 1.80
C TYR A 71 -1.23 -8.58 1.80
N GLN A 72 -2.11 -9.28 1.10
CA GLN A 72 -1.96 -10.72 0.88
C GLN A 72 -0.72 -11.01 0.03
N ALA A 73 -0.07 -12.15 0.27
CA ALA A 73 1.08 -12.57 -0.53
C ALA A 73 0.69 -12.67 -2.01
N GLY A 74 1.52 -12.11 -2.91
CA GLY A 74 1.25 -12.10 -4.35
C GLY A 74 0.26 -11.03 -4.83
N ARG A 75 -0.34 -10.26 -3.93
CA ARG A 75 -1.24 -9.15 -4.30
C ARG A 75 -0.52 -7.94 -4.87
N VAL A 76 0.76 -7.77 -4.55
CA VAL A 76 1.57 -6.65 -5.07
C VAL A 76 2.54 -7.19 -6.09
N GLU A 77 2.47 -6.63 -7.29
CA GLU A 77 3.32 -7.00 -8.41
C GLU A 77 4.06 -5.78 -8.97
N SER A 78 4.98 -6.01 -9.90
CA SER A 78 5.77 -4.95 -10.54
C SER A 78 5.52 -4.90 -12.05
N CYS A 79 5.28 -3.71 -12.58
CA CYS A 79 5.14 -3.39 -14.00
C CYS A 79 6.18 -2.32 -14.35
N ASN A 80 7.20 -2.66 -15.13
CA ASN A 80 8.31 -1.74 -15.50
C ASN A 80 8.94 -0.97 -14.32
N GLY A 81 9.15 -1.68 -13.19
CA GLY A 81 9.74 -1.09 -11.98
C GLY A 81 8.78 -0.25 -11.13
N MET A 82 7.50 -0.16 -11.51
CA MET A 82 6.44 0.41 -10.67
C MET A 82 5.61 -0.69 -10.05
N CYS A 83 5.15 -0.49 -8.82
CA CYS A 83 4.33 -1.48 -8.11
C CYS A 83 2.85 -1.24 -8.33
N TYR A 84 2.07 -2.30 -8.42
CA TYR A 84 0.61 -2.24 -8.55
C TYR A 84 -0.08 -3.33 -7.71
N ASP A 85 -1.35 -3.09 -7.37
CA ASP A 85 -2.20 -4.06 -6.66
C ASP A 85 -2.94 -4.93 -7.68
N SER A 86 -2.55 -6.20 -7.81
CA SER A 86 -3.10 -7.14 -8.79
C SER A 86 -4.59 -7.47 -8.56
N ALA A 87 -5.15 -7.13 -7.38
CA ALA A 87 -6.59 -7.25 -7.15
C ALA A 87 -7.40 -6.17 -7.88
N THR A 88 -6.80 -5.01 -8.19
CA THR A 88 -7.52 -3.87 -8.79
C THR A 88 -6.88 -3.35 -10.07
N GLN A 89 -5.64 -3.74 -10.35
CA GLN A 89 -4.80 -3.23 -11.41
C GLN A 89 -4.13 -4.38 -12.16
N GLN A 90 -3.75 -4.13 -13.40
CA GLN A 90 -3.06 -5.07 -14.28
C GLN A 90 -1.99 -4.35 -15.09
N CYS A 91 -0.93 -5.08 -15.47
CA CYS A 91 0.11 -4.58 -16.35
C CYS A 91 -0.17 -4.99 -17.80
N ILE A 92 -0.47 -4.01 -18.66
CA ILE A 92 -0.69 -4.23 -20.10
C ILE A 92 0.30 -3.39 -20.88
N ASN A 93 1.13 -4.03 -21.70
CA ASN A 93 2.16 -3.38 -22.51
C ASN A 93 3.08 -2.44 -21.69
N GLY A 94 3.39 -2.84 -20.46
CA GLY A 94 4.25 -2.06 -19.57
C GLY A 94 3.60 -0.85 -18.90
N ALA A 95 2.28 -0.68 -19.05
CA ALA A 95 1.49 0.33 -18.38
C ALA A 95 0.54 -0.31 -17.36
N ILE A 96 0.45 0.29 -16.18
CA ILE A 96 -0.51 -0.11 -15.15
C ILE A 96 -1.89 0.45 -15.54
N GLN A 97 -2.88 -0.44 -15.61
CA GLN A 97 -4.26 -0.10 -15.92
C GLN A 97 -5.17 -0.66 -14.83
N CYS A 98 -6.29 0.01 -14.57
CA CYS A 98 -7.30 -0.58 -13.68
C CYS A 98 -7.93 -1.80 -14.35
N ILE A 99 -8.21 -2.84 -13.57
CA ILE A 99 -9.08 -3.95 -13.99
C ILE A 99 -10.52 -3.43 -14.08
N ASN A 100 -10.98 -2.78 -13.02
CA ASN A 100 -12.24 -2.03 -13.00
C ASN A 100 -11.97 -0.57 -12.63
N ASN A 101 -12.63 0.37 -13.31
CA ASN A 101 -12.45 1.80 -13.09
C ASN A 101 -13.77 2.46 -12.71
N CYS A 102 -13.74 3.28 -11.66
CA CYS A 102 -14.82 4.14 -11.25
C CYS A 102 -14.31 5.58 -11.22
N SER A 103 -14.60 6.36 -12.28
CA SER A 103 -14.19 7.77 -12.42
C SER A 103 -12.71 8.04 -12.13
N GLY A 104 -11.82 7.20 -12.66
CA GLY A 104 -10.36 7.33 -12.46
C GLY A 104 -9.80 6.58 -11.26
N VAL A 105 -10.66 5.97 -10.42
CA VAL A 105 -10.23 5.15 -9.29
C VAL A 105 -10.32 3.67 -9.65
N CYS A 106 -9.24 2.91 -9.46
CA CYS A 106 -9.29 1.46 -9.62
C CYS A 106 -10.01 0.82 -8.43
N TYR A 107 -10.83 -0.20 -8.67
CA TYR A 107 -11.55 -0.89 -7.60
C TYR A 107 -11.64 -2.40 -7.81
N ASP A 108 -11.91 -3.11 -6.73
CA ASP A 108 -12.07 -4.57 -6.72
C ASP A 108 -13.56 -4.93 -6.82
N SER A 109 -13.99 -5.48 -7.97
CA SER A 109 -15.39 -5.85 -8.20
C SER A 109 -15.88 -7.01 -7.33
N SER A 110 -14.99 -7.71 -6.62
CA SER A 110 -15.37 -8.76 -5.67
C SER A 110 -15.84 -8.21 -4.32
N SER A 111 -15.57 -6.95 -4.02
CA SER A 111 -15.93 -6.29 -2.75
C SER A 111 -16.57 -4.92 -2.90
N GLN A 112 -16.45 -4.29 -4.06
CA GLN A 112 -16.92 -2.94 -4.36
C GLN A 112 -17.70 -2.88 -5.68
N GLN A 113 -18.48 -1.81 -5.85
CA GLN A 113 -19.28 -1.52 -7.03
C GLN A 113 -19.28 -0.01 -7.32
N CYS A 114 -19.45 0.35 -8.59
CA CYS A 114 -19.45 1.75 -9.04
C CYS A 114 -20.86 2.18 -9.44
N PHE A 115 -21.40 3.22 -8.80
CA PHE A 115 -22.67 3.83 -9.16
C PHE A 115 -22.48 5.29 -9.58
N ASN A 116 -22.75 5.61 -10.84
CA ASN A 116 -22.61 6.98 -11.38
C ASN A 116 -21.27 7.64 -11.00
N GLY A 117 -20.19 6.87 -11.02
CA GLY A 117 -18.86 7.36 -10.66
C GLY A 117 -18.56 7.43 -9.16
N THR A 118 -19.48 6.97 -8.31
CA THR A 118 -19.31 6.83 -6.87
C THR A 118 -19.00 5.38 -6.52
N LEU A 119 -17.90 5.14 -5.81
CA LEU A 119 -17.50 3.80 -5.39
C LEU A 119 -18.17 3.44 -4.05
N CYS A 120 -18.92 2.34 -4.04
CA CYS A 120 -19.61 1.81 -2.87
C CYS A 120 -19.20 0.37 -2.59
N SER A 121 -19.41 -0.11 -1.37
CA SER A 121 -19.29 -1.53 -1.03
C SER A 121 -20.42 -2.33 -1.68
N LEU A 122 -20.23 -3.64 -1.90
CA LEU A 122 -21.27 -4.48 -2.54
C LEU A 122 -22.61 -4.53 -1.79
N SER A 123 -22.61 -4.31 -0.47
CA SER A 123 -23.83 -4.28 0.35
C SER A 123 -24.50 -2.90 0.41
N GLU A 124 -23.89 -1.86 -0.17
CA GLU A 124 -24.40 -0.49 -0.11
C GLU A 124 -25.22 -0.15 -1.36
N GLN A 125 -26.11 0.83 -1.21
CA GLN A 125 -26.89 1.41 -2.28
C GLN A 125 -26.54 2.88 -2.45
N LEU A 126 -26.85 3.44 -3.62
CA LEU A 126 -26.62 4.85 -3.92
C LEU A 126 -27.81 5.70 -3.48
N CYS A 127 -27.58 6.66 -2.59
CA CYS A 127 -28.51 7.73 -2.26
C CYS A 127 -28.12 9.01 -3.01
N ILE A 128 -29.12 9.67 -3.60
CA ILE A 128 -28.95 10.99 -4.24
C ILE A 128 -29.45 12.05 -3.26
N VAL A 129 -28.53 12.74 -2.62
CA VAL A 129 -28.80 13.77 -1.62
C VAL A 129 -28.93 15.13 -2.29
N LYS A 130 -30.15 15.65 -2.33
CA LYS A 130 -30.47 16.98 -2.89
C LYS A 130 -30.38 18.10 -1.85
N TYR A 131 -30.60 17.78 -0.58
CA TYR A 131 -30.63 18.74 0.51
C TYR A 131 -29.83 18.21 1.68
N ASP A 132 -29.04 19.08 2.29
CA ASP A 132 -28.37 18.82 3.55
C ASP A 132 -29.39 18.72 4.70
N SER A 133 -29.31 17.68 5.51
CA SER A 133 -30.30 17.39 6.55
C SER A 133 -30.24 18.35 7.74
N GLY A 134 -29.09 19.01 7.98
CA GLY A 134 -28.91 19.94 9.10
C GLY A 134 -29.24 21.38 8.75
N SER A 135 -28.84 21.83 7.55
CA SER A 135 -28.96 23.22 7.12
C SER A 135 -30.09 23.47 6.11
N GLY A 136 -30.65 22.41 5.50
CA GLY A 136 -31.57 22.53 4.36
C GLY A 136 -30.90 23.04 3.08
N TYR A 137 -29.56 23.17 3.07
CA TYR A 137 -28.80 23.64 1.92
C TYR A 137 -29.03 22.72 0.72
N LYS A 138 -29.36 23.30 -0.43
CA LYS A 138 -29.58 22.56 -1.68
C LYS A 138 -28.24 22.31 -2.38
N TYR A 139 -27.87 21.05 -2.52
CA TYR A 139 -26.72 20.64 -3.33
C TYR A 139 -26.99 20.85 -4.82
N ASN A 140 -26.08 21.54 -5.50
CA ASN A 140 -26.08 21.70 -6.95
C ASN A 140 -24.65 21.61 -7.52
N PRO A 141 -24.25 20.50 -8.17
CA PRO A 141 -25.05 19.30 -8.45
C PRO A 141 -25.41 18.51 -7.18
N PRO A 142 -26.41 17.60 -7.24
CA PRO A 142 -26.75 16.72 -6.12
C PRO A 142 -25.54 15.90 -5.65
N SER A 143 -25.48 15.62 -4.35
CA SER A 143 -24.44 14.78 -3.77
C SER A 143 -24.83 13.30 -3.88
N TYR A 144 -23.85 12.44 -4.14
CA TYR A 144 -24.03 11.00 -4.27
C TYR A 144 -23.36 10.31 -3.08
N GLN A 145 -24.11 9.50 -2.33
CA GLN A 145 -23.63 8.88 -1.10
C GLN A 145 -24.00 7.41 -1.06
N CYS A 146 -23.05 6.57 -0.67
CA CYS A 146 -23.31 5.17 -0.38
C CYS A 146 -23.97 5.06 1.00
N TYR A 147 -24.97 4.20 1.12
CA TYR A 147 -25.56 3.85 2.42
C TYR A 147 -25.87 2.37 2.47
N ASN A 148 -25.79 1.79 3.66
CA ASN A 148 -26.19 0.41 3.87
C ASN A 148 -27.68 0.36 4.26
N PRO A 149 -28.54 -0.26 3.43
CA PRO A 149 -29.98 -0.34 3.67
C PRO A 149 -30.36 -1.21 4.87
N THR A 150 -29.44 -2.01 5.44
CA THR A 150 -29.76 -2.82 6.62
C THR A 150 -29.79 -2.04 7.93
N TYR A 151 -29.31 -0.79 7.93
CA TYR A 151 -29.33 0.09 9.11
C TYR A 151 -30.57 1.00 9.15
N SER A 152 -31.60 0.72 8.34
CA SER A 152 -32.90 1.41 8.34
C SER A 152 -33.90 0.78 9.29
#